data_AF-R7J854-F1
#
_entry.id   AF-R7J854-F1
#
_cell.length_a   1.000
_cell.length_b   1.000
_cell.length_c   1.000
_cell.angle_alpha   90.00
_cell.angle_beta   90.00
_cell.angle_gamma   90.00
#
_symmetry.space_group_name_H-M   'P 1'
#
loop_
_entity.id
_entity.type
_entity.pdbx_description
1 polymer ?
#
loop_
_entity_poly.entity_id
_entity_poly.type
_entity_poly.pdbx_seq_one_letter_code
_entity_poly.pdbx_strand_id
1 'polypeptide(L)' 'MLDGIQYSNNVSNRNYDKTQQYLKSQIKQPHSLADLKRNANLKLRQVQLARAQGDLEIAAILAYEHQQIIQDINNYGK' A
#
# COMPACT_ATOMS: atom_id res chain seq x y z
N MET A 1 -17.13 -10.32 -35.37
CA MET A 1 -16.13 -9.32 -34.95
C MET A 1 -16.55 -8.83 -33.57
N LEU A 2 -15.84 -9.25 -32.52
CA LEU A 2 -16.13 -8.91 -31.12
C LEU A 2 -14.96 -8.07 -30.57
N ASP A 3 -14.79 -6.86 -31.10
CA ASP A 3 -13.74 -5.90 -30.69
C ASP A 3 -14.25 -4.92 -29.63
N GLY A 4 -14.73 -5.43 -28.48
CA GLY A 4 -15.42 -4.59 -27.50
C GLY A 4 -14.91 -4.60 -26.06
N ILE A 5 -14.14 -5.59 -25.62
CA ILE A 5 -13.99 -5.86 -24.18
C ILE A 5 -12.54 -6.10 -23.77
N GLN A 6 -11.64 -5.15 -24.03
CA GLN A 6 -10.28 -5.19 -23.45
C GLN A 6 -9.75 -3.84 -22.94
N TYR A 7 -10.48 -2.74 -23.14
CA TYR A 7 -9.99 -1.41 -22.76
C TYR A 7 -10.22 -1.04 -21.30
N SER A 8 -11.31 -1.49 -20.64
CA SER A 8 -11.59 -1.12 -19.25
C SER A 8 -10.71 -1.83 -18.21
N ASN A 9 -10.37 -3.11 -18.43
CA ASN A 9 -9.54 -3.87 -17.48
C ASN A 9 -8.08 -3.40 -17.43
N ASN A 10 -7.57 -2.81 -18.51
CA ASN A 10 -6.20 -2.28 -18.53
C ASN A 10 -6.07 -0.92 -17.82
N VAL A 11 -7.11 -0.10 -17.80
CA VAL A 11 -7.06 1.23 -17.18
C VAL A 11 -7.18 1.13 -15.66
N SER A 12 -8.07 0.27 -15.14
CA SER A 12 -8.20 0.04 -13.69
C SER A 12 -6.90 -0.53 -13.10
N ASN A 13 -6.29 -1.51 -13.77
CA ASN A 13 -5.05 -2.12 -13.32
C ASN A 13 -3.87 -1.14 -13.37
N ARG A 14 -3.75 -0.33 -14.44
CA ARG A 14 -2.72 0.74 -14.49
C ARG A 14 -2.90 1.79 -13.41
N ASN A 15 -4.13 2.11 -13.03
CA ASN A 15 -4.39 3.07 -11.96
C ASN A 15 -4.05 2.49 -10.59
N TYR A 16 -4.35 1.21 -10.38
CA TYR A 16 -3.90 0.45 -9.20
C TYR A 16 -2.38 0.50 -9.06
N ASP A 17 -1.62 0.11 -10.09
CA ASP A 17 -0.16 0.07 -10.06
C ASP A 17 0.44 1.46 -9.79
N LYS A 18 -0.06 2.49 -10.48
CA LYS A 18 0.37 3.89 -10.25
C LYS A 18 0.10 4.35 -8.83
N THR A 19 -1.06 4.00 -8.27
CA THR A 19 -1.44 4.40 -6.92
C THR A 19 -0.59 3.67 -5.88
N GLN A 20 -0.34 2.37 -6.07
CA GLN A 20 0.60 1.60 -5.24
C GLN A 20 2.01 2.21 -5.26
N GLN A 21 2.52 2.53 -6.45
CA GLN A 21 3.84 3.13 -6.62
C GLN A 21 3.92 4.53 -6.00
N TYR A 22 2.89 5.35 -6.18
CA TYR A 22 2.79 6.67 -5.57
C TYR A 22 2.85 6.56 -4.04
N LEU A 23 2.00 5.74 -3.42
CA LEU A 23 2.00 5.53 -1.97
C LEU A 23 3.36 5.02 -1.47
N LYS A 24 3.97 4.07 -2.19
CA LYS A 24 5.31 3.54 -1.87
C LYS A 24 6.38 4.64 -1.87
N SER A 25 6.38 5.53 -2.86
CA SER A 25 7.35 6.64 -2.94
C SER A 25 7.22 7.68 -1.82
N GLN A 26 6.07 7.73 -1.14
CA GLN A 26 5.84 8.63 -0.01
C GLN A 26 6.40 8.06 1.31
N ILE A 27 6.68 6.77 1.37
CA ILE A 27 7.29 6.12 2.53
C ILE A 27 8.77 6.47 2.54
N LYS A 28 9.21 7.06 3.65
CA LYS A 28 10.59 7.52 3.83
C LYS A 28 11.23 6.81 5.02
N GLN A 29 12.56 6.83 5.12
CA GLN A 29 13.24 6.39 6.32
C GLN A 29 12.73 7.22 7.52
N PRO A 30 12.23 6.57 8.59
CA PRO A 30 11.71 7.30 9.73
C PRO A 30 12.85 7.82 10.61
N HIS A 31 12.74 9.09 11.05
CA HIS A 31 13.65 9.69 12.02
C HIS A 31 12.93 10.09 13.33
N SER A 32 11.62 9.88 13.38
CA SER A 32 10.77 10.25 14.50
C SER A 32 9.56 9.33 14.62
N LEU A 33 8.89 9.37 15.79
CA LEU A 33 7.60 8.72 15.98
C LEU A 33 6.54 9.23 14.99
N ALA A 34 6.61 10.52 14.61
CA ALA A 34 5.70 11.09 13.64
C ALA A 34 5.90 10.47 12.24
N ASP A 35 7.15 10.23 11.84
CA ASP A 35 7.47 9.56 10.57
C ASP A 35 6.98 8.11 10.58
N LEU A 36 7.18 7.38 11.68
CA LEU A 36 6.65 6.02 11.84
C LEU A 36 5.14 5.97 11.67
N LYS A 37 4.40 6.86 12.36
CA LYS A 37 2.93 6.95 12.24
C LYS A 37 2.49 7.32 10.82
N ARG A 38 3.21 8.23 10.16
CA ARG A 38 2.95 8.59 8.76
C ARG A 38 3.15 7.39 7.84
N ASN A 39 4.27 6.66 7.98
CA ASN A 39 4.59 5.49 7.19
C ASN A 39 3.57 4.36 7.42
N ALA A 40 3.14 4.14 8.66
CA ALA A 40 2.08 3.18 8.98
C ALA A 40 0.78 3.51 8.21
N ASN A 41 0.35 4.78 8.23
CA ASN A 41 -0.85 5.20 7.50
C ASN A 41 -0.72 5.01 5.97
N LEU A 42 0.44 5.32 5.39
CA LEU A 42 0.69 5.07 3.96
C LEU A 42 0.62 3.58 3.65
N LYS A 43 1.25 2.74 4.47
CA LYS A 43 1.23 1.29 4.31
C LYS A 43 -0.19 0.71 4.44
N LEU A 44 -0.98 1.19 5.40
CA LEU A 44 -2.38 0.79 5.56
C LEU A 44 -3.21 1.11 4.31
N ARG A 45 -3.00 2.27 3.68
CA ARG A 45 -3.65 2.62 2.42
C ARG A 45 -3.26 1.67 1.29
N GLN A 46 -2.01 1.24 1.22
CA GLN A 46 -1.58 0.23 0.24
C GLN A 46 -2.32 -1.10 0.45
N VAL A 47 -2.50 -1.55 1.71
CA VAL A 47 -3.26 -2.76 2.04
C VAL A 47 -4.71 -2.64 1.57
N GLN A 48 -5.37 -1.53 1.90
CA GLN A 48 -6.77 -1.30 1.52
C GLN A 48 -6.96 -1.28 0.00
N LEU A 49 -6.02 -0.65 -0.71
CA LEU A 49 -6.02 -0.61 -2.17
C LEU A 49 -5.85 -2.01 -2.78
N ALA A 50 -4.89 -2.81 -2.29
CA ALA A 50 -4.69 -4.19 -2.74
C ALA A 50 -5.92 -5.06 -2.50
N ARG A 51 -6.55 -4.95 -1.32
CA ARG A 51 -7.82 -5.64 -1.01
C ARG A 51 -8.96 -5.22 -1.94
N ALA A 52 -9.09 -3.92 -2.22
CA ALA A 52 -10.12 -3.40 -3.09
C ALA A 52 -9.96 -3.88 -4.55
N GLN A 53 -8.71 -4.12 -4.98
CA GLN A 53 -8.39 -4.67 -6.29
C GLN A 53 -8.53 -6.21 -6.35
N GLY A 54 -8.73 -6.88 -5.21
CA GLY A 54 -8.76 -8.34 -5.10
C GLY A 54 -7.37 -8.99 -5.06
N ASP A 55 -6.31 -8.19 -4.93
CA ASP A 55 -4.92 -8.64 -4.85
C ASP A 55 -4.57 -9.05 -3.41
N LEU A 56 -5.07 -10.23 -3.03
CA LEU A 56 -4.99 -10.72 -1.65
C LEU A 56 -3.56 -11.07 -1.22
N GLU A 57 -2.72 -11.51 -2.14
CA GLU A 57 -1.32 -11.85 -1.86
C GLU A 57 -0.52 -10.59 -1.51
N ILE A 58 -0.60 -9.56 -2.35
CA ILE A 58 0.05 -8.27 -2.07
C ILE A 58 -0.57 -7.62 -0.82
N ALA A 59 -1.88 -7.72 -0.63
CA ALA A 59 -2.52 -7.20 0.58
C ALA A 59 -1.98 -7.86 1.87
N ALA A 60 -1.70 -9.17 1.85
CA ALA A 60 -1.16 -9.89 2.99
C ALA A 60 0.28 -9.46 3.30
N ILE A 61 1.13 -9.33 2.28
CA ILE A 61 2.51 -8.85 2.42
C ILE A 61 2.52 -7.43 3.01
N LEU A 62 1.73 -6.52 2.43
CA LEU A 62 1.63 -5.14 2.91
C LEU A 62 1.07 -5.05 4.34
N ALA A 63 0.16 -5.95 4.72
CA ALA A 63 -0.39 -6.00 6.07
C ALA A 63 0.66 -6.46 7.10
N TYR A 64 1.51 -7.41 6.73
CA TYR A 64 2.65 -7.82 7.54
C TYR A 64 3.64 -6.66 7.74
N GLU A 65 4.03 -5.97 6.66
CA GLU A 65 4.88 -4.78 6.74
C GLU A 65 4.26 -3.67 7.61
N HIS A 66 2.95 -3.45 7.50
CA HIS A 66 2.24 -2.50 8.36
C HIS A 66 2.39 -2.88 9.84
N GLN A 67 2.21 -4.16 10.16
CA GLN A 67 2.35 -4.65 11.54
C GLN A 67 3.77 -4.45 12.08
N GLN A 68 4.82 -4.60 11.27
CA GLN A 68 6.19 -4.28 11.68
C GLN A 68 6.34 -2.81 12.08
N ILE A 69 5.79 -1.88 11.29
CA ILE A 69 5.83 -0.45 11.64
C ILE A 69 5.05 -0.18 12.94
N ILE A 70 3.93 -0.86 13.19
CA ILE A 70 3.19 -0.75 14.46
C ILE A 70 4.04 -1.25 15.64
N GLN A 71 4.82 -2.32 15.46
CA GLN A 71 5.75 -2.79 16.49
C GLN A 71 6.83 -1.75 16.76
N ASP A 72 7.41 -1.15 15.72
CA ASP A 72 8.40 -0.06 15.86
C ASP A 72 7.81 1.14 16.62
N ILE A 73 6.57 1.52 16.33
CA ILE A 73 5.83 2.57 17.07
C ILE A 73 5.71 2.22 18.55
N ASN A 74 5.35 0.98 18.87
CA ASN A 74 5.14 0.52 20.25
C ASN A 74 6.45 0.38 21.05
N ASN A 75 7.57 0.28 20.35
CA ASN A 75 8.92 0.20 20.92
C ASN A 75 9.64 1.55 20.90
N TYR A 76 9.07 2.58 20.28
CA TYR A 76 9.70 3.89 20.18
C TYR A 76 9.86 4.53 21.57
N GLY A 77 11.10 4.65 22.04
CA GLY A 77 11.43 5.26 23.32
C GLY A 77 11.37 4.32 24.54
N LYS A 78 11.25 3.00 24.32
CA LYS A 78 11.60 1.99 25.31
C LYS A 78 13.09 1.67 25.23
#